data_AF-A0A2D0CVZ4-F1
#
_entry.id   AF-A0A2D0CVZ4-F1
#
_cell.length_a   1.000
_cell.length_b   1.000
_cell.length_c   1.000
_cell.angle_alpha   90.00
_cell.angle_beta   90.00
_cell.angle_gamma   90.00
#
_symmetry.space_group_name_H-M   'P 1'
#
loop_
_entity.id
_entity.type
_entity.pdbx_description
1 polymer ?
#
loop_
_entity_poly.entity_id
_entity_poly.type
_entity_poly.pdbx_seq_one_letter_code
_entity_poly.pdbx_strand_id
1 'polypeptide(L)'
;MKKVWYLQHTHFGDMKEIGIYTRYERALQGKKDVENKPGFVDSPENFQFIEYILNQDLWGDFPVTQADDPVEPMVYSLWHIRDDEADDYVFLGIYTTAELAEQARERACRYFQEDAANIQPDKGLLDRTWWEEGFISWDEASELITPNAV
;
A
#
# COMPACT_ATOMS: atom_id res chain seq x y z
N MET A 1 -12.06 -17.46 2.66
CA MET A 1 -11.57 -16.14 2.22
C MET A 1 -11.33 -15.28 3.45
N LYS A 2 -10.10 -14.79 3.64
CA LYS A 2 -9.74 -14.02 4.84
C LYS A 2 -9.67 -12.55 4.46
N LYS A 3 -10.43 -11.74 5.20
CA LYS A 3 -10.47 -10.28 5.05
C LYS A 3 -9.35 -9.65 5.87
N VAL A 4 -8.82 -8.54 5.36
CA VAL A 4 -7.84 -7.68 6.03
C VAL A 4 -8.27 -6.23 5.89
N TRP A 5 -7.73 -5.39 6.77
CA TRP A 5 -7.94 -3.96 6.81
C TRP A 5 -6.66 -3.28 6.39
N TYR A 6 -6.69 -2.65 5.24
CA TYR A 6 -5.62 -1.84 4.71
C TYR A 6 -5.81 -0.41 5.21
N LEU A 7 -4.79 0.12 5.89
CA LEU A 7 -4.75 1.48 6.42
C LEU A 7 -3.85 2.33 5.52
N GLN A 8 -4.39 3.42 5.00
CA GLN A 8 -3.63 4.44 4.29
C GLN A 8 -4.00 5.84 4.75
N HIS A 9 -3.20 6.80 4.34
CA HIS A 9 -3.49 8.22 4.46
C HIS A 9 -3.04 8.95 3.19
N THR A 10 -3.80 9.98 2.82
CA THR A 10 -3.47 10.84 1.68
C THR A 10 -3.23 12.27 2.15
N HIS A 11 -2.12 12.86 1.74
CA HIS A 11 -1.74 14.24 2.04
C HIS A 11 -1.20 14.93 0.78
N PHE A 12 -1.86 16.02 0.36
CA PHE A 12 -1.53 16.77 -0.86
C PHE A 12 -1.32 15.92 -2.13
N GLY A 13 -2.09 14.85 -2.29
CA GLY A 13 -2.00 13.94 -3.44
C GLY A 13 -1.04 12.76 -3.23
N ASP A 14 -0.12 12.84 -2.27
CA ASP A 14 0.73 11.71 -1.90
C ASP A 14 -0.04 10.74 -0.99
N MET A 15 -0.04 9.46 -1.33
CA MET A 15 -0.67 8.39 -0.57
C MET A 15 0.40 7.53 0.08
N LYS A 16 0.26 7.27 1.38
CA LYS A 16 1.11 6.35 2.12
C LYS A 16 0.30 5.16 2.64
N GLU A 17 0.74 3.96 2.25
CA GLU A 17 0.37 2.72 2.89
C GLU A 17 0.97 2.71 4.30
N ILE A 18 0.12 2.69 5.33
CA ILE A 18 0.55 2.64 6.73
C ILE A 18 0.69 1.20 7.18
N GLY A 19 -0.19 0.31 6.73
CA GLY A 19 -0.05 -1.13 6.96
C GLY A 19 -1.32 -1.94 6.71
N ILE A 20 -1.18 -3.25 6.80
CA ILE A 20 -2.26 -4.23 6.58
C ILE A 20 -2.51 -5.01 7.86
N TYR A 21 -3.77 -5.07 8.29
CA TYR A 21 -4.16 -5.61 9.58
C TYR A 21 -5.20 -6.71 9.43
N THR A 22 -5.06 -7.77 10.24
CA THR A 22 -6.01 -8.89 10.26
C THR A 22 -7.34 -8.53 10.91
N ARG A 23 -7.41 -7.40 11.62
CA ARG A 23 -8.60 -6.91 12.34
C ARG A 23 -8.66 -5.38 12.33
N TYR A 24 -9.89 -4.85 12.32
CA TYR A 24 -10.14 -3.41 12.32
C TYR A 24 -9.55 -2.71 13.56
N GLU A 25 -9.64 -3.33 14.74
CA GLU A 25 -9.13 -2.74 15.99
C GLU A 25 -7.61 -2.57 15.96
N ARG A 26 -6.90 -3.45 15.24
CA ARG A 26 -5.45 -3.34 15.06
C ARG A 26 -5.09 -2.23 14.09
N ALA A 27 -5.85 -2.08 13.01
CA ALA A 27 -5.69 -0.92 12.12
C ALA A 27 -5.94 0.39 12.88
N LEU A 28 -6.98 0.44 13.71
CA LEU A 28 -7.26 1.62 14.53
C LEU A 28 -6.10 1.95 15.49
N GLN A 29 -5.42 0.93 16.03
CA GLN A 29 -4.22 1.13 16.82
C GLN A 29 -3.07 1.68 15.96
N GLY A 30 -2.84 1.11 14.78
CA GLY A 30 -1.84 1.62 13.82
C GLY A 30 -2.05 3.09 13.48
N LYS A 31 -3.30 3.53 13.27
CA LYS A 31 -3.63 4.96 13.11
C LYS A 31 -3.18 5.77 14.31
N LYS A 32 -3.52 5.36 15.54
CA LYS A 32 -3.13 6.08 16.76
C LYS A 32 -1.61 6.19 16.92
N ASP A 33 -0.87 5.19 16.47
CA ASP A 33 0.58 5.16 16.55
C ASP A 33 1.23 6.25 15.66
N VAL A 34 0.55 6.65 14.57
CA VAL A 34 1.09 7.60 13.58
C VAL A 34 0.33 8.94 13.48
N GLU A 35 -0.88 9.07 14.01
CA GLU A 35 -1.76 10.24 13.76
C GLU A 35 -1.20 11.60 14.20
N ASN A 36 -0.19 11.60 15.07
CA ASN A 36 0.48 12.82 15.53
C ASN A 36 1.84 13.08 14.86
N LYS A 37 2.22 12.31 13.85
CA LYS A 37 3.46 12.50 13.08
C LYS A 37 3.27 13.61 12.02
N PRO A 38 4.37 14.20 11.51
CA PRO A 38 4.32 15.21 10.45
C PRO A 38 3.48 14.76 9.24
N GLY A 39 2.70 15.67 8.65
CA GLY A 39 1.81 15.40 7.53
C GLY A 39 0.52 14.67 7.86
N PHE A 40 0.57 13.67 8.76
CA PHE A 40 -0.64 12.97 9.21
C PHE A 40 -1.53 13.86 10.10
N VAL A 41 -0.89 14.60 11.01
CA VAL A 41 -1.58 15.52 11.94
C VAL A 41 -2.25 16.69 11.22
N ASP A 42 -1.76 17.04 10.03
CA ASP A 42 -2.24 18.18 9.23
C ASP A 42 -3.54 17.85 8.48
N SER A 43 -3.89 16.57 8.35
CA SER A 43 -5.13 16.11 7.68
C SER A 43 -5.69 14.85 8.36
N PRO A 44 -6.09 14.90 9.64
CA PRO A 44 -6.48 13.73 10.43
C PRO A 44 -7.73 13.01 9.90
N GLU A 45 -8.51 13.66 9.04
CA GLU A 45 -9.67 13.11 8.36
C GLU A 45 -9.32 12.24 7.15
N ASN A 46 -8.09 12.31 6.65
CA ASN A 46 -7.67 11.61 5.42
C ASN A 46 -7.17 10.18 5.66
N PHE A 47 -7.25 9.66 6.89
CA PHE A 47 -7.05 8.23 7.14
C PHE A 47 -8.19 7.41 6.55
N GLN A 48 -7.84 6.37 5.80
CA GLN A 48 -8.80 5.46 5.19
C GLN A 48 -8.54 4.03 5.67
N PHE A 49 -9.63 3.33 6.00
CA PHE A 49 -9.63 1.92 6.35
C PHE A 49 -10.40 1.18 5.27
N ILE A 50 -9.70 0.41 4.46
CA ILE A 50 -10.28 -0.28 3.31
C ILE A 50 -10.24 -1.78 3.58
N GLU A 51 -11.39 -2.44 3.44
CA GLU A 51 -11.48 -3.89 3.59
C GLU A 51 -11.12 -4.58 2.27
N TYR A 52 -10.14 -5.47 2.31
CA TYR A 52 -9.75 -6.30 1.17
C TYR A 52 -9.80 -7.78 1.52
N ILE A 53 -9.94 -8.63 0.50
CA ILE A 53 -9.82 -10.07 0.63
C ILE A 53 -8.41 -10.46 0.19
N LEU A 54 -7.71 -11.24 1.01
CA LEU A 54 -6.39 -11.78 0.65
C LEU A 54 -6.50 -12.69 -0.59
N ASN A 55 -5.46 -12.61 -1.43
CA ASN A 55 -5.31 -13.36 -2.68
C ASN A 55 -6.42 -13.11 -3.71
N GLN A 56 -7.03 -11.92 -3.64
CA GLN A 56 -8.04 -11.47 -4.60
C GLN A 56 -7.46 -10.48 -5.61
N ASP A 57 -7.68 -10.84 -6.88
CA ASP A 57 -7.77 -9.97 -8.05
C ASP A 57 -8.62 -8.69 -7.82
N LEU A 58 -8.10 -7.47 -7.60
CA LEU A 58 -8.97 -6.26 -7.58
C LEU A 58 -9.15 -5.62 -8.96
N TRP A 59 -8.56 -6.23 -9.99
CA TRP A 59 -8.67 -5.82 -11.38
C TRP A 59 -9.19 -6.98 -12.23
N GLY A 60 -10.00 -6.67 -13.23
CA GLY A 60 -10.64 -7.69 -14.07
C GLY A 60 -11.63 -8.58 -13.30
N ASP A 61 -12.22 -9.53 -14.01
CA ASP A 61 -13.16 -10.52 -13.46
C ASP A 61 -12.43 -11.83 -13.12
N PHE A 62 -11.36 -11.78 -12.32
CA PHE A 62 -10.62 -12.98 -11.92
C PHE A 62 -11.15 -13.60 -10.63
N PRO A 63 -11.24 -14.94 -10.53
CA PRO A 63 -11.66 -15.60 -9.31
C PRO A 63 -10.64 -15.40 -8.18
N VAL A 64 -11.12 -15.26 -6.95
CA VAL A 64 -10.27 -15.27 -5.74
C VAL A 64 -9.46 -16.56 -5.73
N THR A 65 -8.15 -16.45 -5.65
CA THR A 65 -7.28 -17.63 -5.53
C THR A 65 -7.48 -18.17 -4.11
N GLN A 66 -8.31 -19.20 -3.97
CA GLN A 66 -8.54 -19.84 -2.67
C GLN A 66 -7.28 -20.58 -2.27
N ALA A 67 -6.47 -19.96 -1.42
CA ALA A 67 -5.49 -20.65 -0.62
C ALA A 67 -5.99 -20.60 0.83
N ASP A 68 -6.28 -21.78 1.42
CA ASP A 68 -6.42 -21.96 2.88
C ASP A 68 -5.04 -21.96 3.56
N ASP A 69 -4.09 -21.23 2.98
CA ASP A 69 -2.73 -21.18 3.49
C ASP A 69 -2.73 -20.49 4.86
N PRO A 70 -1.91 -20.99 5.81
CA PRO A 70 -1.61 -20.24 6.99
C PRO A 70 -1.10 -18.87 6.52
N VAL A 71 -1.82 -17.82 6.90
CA VAL A 71 -1.37 -16.46 6.60
C VAL A 71 -0.09 -16.26 7.41
N GLU A 72 1.04 -16.42 6.72
CA GLU A 72 2.34 -16.01 7.22
C GLU A 72 2.27 -14.55 7.64
N PRO A 73 3.12 -14.11 8.58
CA PRO A 73 3.11 -12.72 8.98
C PRO A 73 3.46 -11.78 7.82
N MET A 74 4.07 -12.27 6.73
CA MET A 74 4.41 -11.47 5.55
C MET A 74 3.25 -11.45 4.55
N VAL A 75 2.97 -10.27 4.00
CA VAL A 75 2.07 -10.07 2.86
C VAL A 75 2.74 -9.21 1.80
N TYR A 76 2.23 -9.29 0.58
CA TYR A 76 2.72 -8.58 -0.58
C TYR A 76 1.59 -7.74 -1.17
N SER A 77 1.69 -6.41 -1.10
CA SER A 77 0.77 -5.50 -1.79
C SER A 77 1.27 -5.27 -3.22
N LEU A 78 0.36 -5.30 -4.19
CA LEU A 78 0.71 -5.07 -5.60
C LEU A 78 0.13 -3.74 -6.05
N TRP A 79 0.93 -2.95 -6.77
CA TRP A 79 0.57 -1.63 -7.26
C TRP A 79 0.91 -1.52 -8.75
N HIS A 80 0.04 -0.86 -9.51
CA HIS A 80 0.33 -0.43 -10.87
C HIS A 80 0.67 1.06 -10.88
N ILE A 81 1.84 1.39 -11.42
CA ILE A 81 2.35 2.76 -11.60
C ILE A 81 2.21 3.08 -13.08
N ARG A 82 1.29 4.01 -13.43
CA ARG A 82 1.11 4.45 -14.81
C ARG A 82 2.10 5.56 -15.15
N ASP A 83 2.72 5.45 -16.33
CA ASP A 83 3.87 6.26 -16.74
C ASP A 83 3.48 7.68 -17.24
N ASP A 84 2.19 7.97 -17.45
CA ASP A 84 1.72 9.20 -18.11
C ASP A 84 1.14 10.27 -17.18
N GLU A 85 0.77 9.95 -15.93
CA GLU A 85 0.41 10.93 -14.89
C GLU A 85 0.97 10.47 -13.55
N ALA A 86 1.86 11.27 -12.94
CA ALA A 86 2.70 10.93 -11.78
C ALA A 86 1.96 10.49 -10.49
N ASP A 87 0.63 10.51 -10.52
CA ASP A 87 -0.24 10.30 -9.36
C ASP A 87 -1.28 9.18 -9.57
N ASP A 88 -1.26 8.46 -10.71
CA ASP A 88 -2.28 7.45 -11.04
C ASP A 88 -1.82 6.03 -10.64
N TYR A 89 -1.72 5.79 -9.32
CA TYR A 89 -1.45 4.49 -8.74
C TYR A 89 -2.73 3.66 -8.63
N VAL A 90 -2.74 2.45 -9.19
CA VAL A 90 -3.86 1.52 -9.00
C VAL A 90 -3.45 0.42 -8.05
N PHE A 91 -4.14 0.33 -6.90
CA PHE A 91 -3.99 -0.79 -5.99
C PHE A 91 -4.56 -2.04 -6.63
N LEU A 92 -3.72 -3.07 -6.73
CA LEU A 92 -4.05 -4.29 -7.43
C LEU A 92 -4.54 -5.35 -6.43
N GLY A 93 -3.84 -5.60 -5.34
CA GLY A 93 -4.29 -6.62 -4.37
C GLY A 93 -3.27 -6.94 -3.30
N ILE A 94 -3.63 -7.86 -2.39
CA ILE A 94 -2.78 -8.29 -1.28
C ILE A 94 -2.63 -9.80 -1.33
N TYR A 95 -1.39 -10.28 -1.34
CA TYR A 95 -1.06 -11.69 -1.49
C TYR A 95 -0.32 -12.24 -0.26
N THR A 96 -0.61 -13.48 0.11
CA THR A 96 -0.02 -14.12 1.29
C THR A 96 1.36 -14.72 1.04
N THR A 97 1.78 -14.85 -0.22
CA THR A 97 3.10 -15.38 -0.60
C THR A 97 3.67 -14.60 -1.78
N ALA A 98 5.00 -14.62 -1.91
CA ALA A 98 5.69 -14.03 -3.06
C ALA A 98 5.27 -14.70 -4.37
N GLU A 99 5.06 -16.02 -4.35
CA GLU A 99 4.63 -16.77 -5.52
C GLU A 99 3.25 -16.31 -6.00
N LEU A 100 2.29 -16.12 -5.10
CA LEU A 100 0.95 -15.62 -5.45
C LEU A 100 1.01 -14.19 -5.99
N ALA A 101 1.85 -13.33 -5.39
CA ALA A 101 2.08 -11.98 -5.87
C ALA A 101 2.66 -11.96 -7.29
N GLU A 102 3.65 -12.80 -7.58
CA GLU A 102 4.25 -12.90 -8.92
C GLU A 102 3.27 -13.45 -9.95
N GLN A 103 2.52 -14.50 -9.62
CA GLN A 103 1.47 -15.01 -10.50
C GLN A 103 0.42 -13.95 -10.81
N ALA A 104 0.06 -13.12 -9.81
CA ALA A 104 -0.85 -12.00 -10.02
C ALA A 104 -0.23 -10.90 -10.88
N ARG A 105 1.04 -10.56 -10.66
CA ARG A 105 1.81 -9.62 -11.48
C ARG A 105 1.84 -10.03 -12.95
N GLU A 106 2.10 -11.30 -13.24
CA GLU A 106 2.06 -11.84 -14.61
C GLU A 106 0.66 -11.77 -15.25
N ARG A 107 -0.41 -11.92 -14.46
CA ARG A 107 -1.79 -11.70 -14.92
C ARG A 107 -2.03 -10.21 -15.20
N ALA A 108 -1.60 -9.32 -14.31
CA ALA A 108 -1.72 -7.87 -14.45
C ALA A 108 -1.02 -7.36 -15.72
N CYS A 109 0.24 -7.75 -15.96
CA CYS A 109 0.99 -7.34 -17.16
C CYS A 109 0.24 -7.68 -18.45
N ARG A 110 -0.34 -8.89 -18.52
CA ARG A 110 -1.14 -9.32 -19.68
C ARG A 110 -2.46 -8.57 -19.81
N TYR A 111 -3.12 -8.28 -18.69
CA TYR A 111 -4.41 -7.61 -18.67
C TYR A 111 -4.28 -6.13 -19.06
N PHE A 112 -3.32 -5.42 -18.46
CA PHE A 112 -3.08 -4.00 -18.72
C PHE A 112 -2.22 -3.74 -19.96
N GLN A 113 -1.58 -4.77 -20.52
CA GLN A 113 -0.59 -4.66 -21.61
C GLN A 113 0.62 -3.79 -21.23
N GLU A 114 1.10 -4.01 -20.00
CA GLU A 114 2.12 -3.18 -19.33
C GLU A 114 3.42 -3.95 -19.13
N ASP A 115 4.52 -3.22 -18.96
CA ASP A 115 5.78 -3.80 -18.50
C ASP A 115 5.67 -4.21 -17.03
N ALA A 116 6.33 -5.30 -16.69
CA ALA A 116 6.38 -5.81 -15.34
C ALA A 116 7.10 -4.85 -14.37
N ALA A 117 7.90 -3.91 -14.88
CA ALA A 117 8.49 -2.80 -14.12
C ALA A 117 7.45 -1.78 -13.61
N ASN A 118 6.31 -1.66 -14.29
CA ASN A 118 5.21 -0.78 -13.91
C ASN A 118 4.29 -1.42 -12.86
N ILE A 119 4.47 -2.72 -12.59
CA ILE A 119 3.70 -3.45 -11.58
C ILE A 119 4.63 -3.80 -10.42
N GLN A 120 4.60 -3.01 -9.35
CA GLN A 120 5.55 -3.14 -8.24
C GLN A 120 4.92 -3.87 -7.05
N PRO A 121 5.54 -4.96 -6.57
CA PRO A 121 5.19 -5.55 -5.29
C PRO A 121 5.90 -4.81 -4.15
N ASP A 122 5.16 -4.41 -3.12
CA ASP A 122 5.71 -4.06 -1.82
C ASP A 122 5.45 -5.20 -0.83
N LYS A 123 6.31 -5.31 0.19
CA LYS A 123 6.24 -6.36 1.20
C LYS A 123 6.08 -5.74 2.58
N GLY A 124 5.29 -6.38 3.42
CA GLY A 124 5.23 -5.97 4.80
C GLY A 124 4.59 -6.97 5.73
N LEU A 125 4.72 -6.68 7.02
CA LEU A 125 4.26 -7.58 8.07
C LEU A 125 2.81 -7.23 8.45
N LEU A 126 1.95 -8.24 8.46
CA LEU A 126 0.61 -8.11 9.00
C LEU A 126 0.62 -7.62 10.44
N ASP A 127 -0.37 -6.81 10.74
CA ASP A 127 -0.59 -6.22 12.05
C ASP A 127 0.59 -5.39 12.56
N ARG A 128 1.39 -4.87 11.63
CA ARG A 128 2.44 -3.89 11.91
C ARG A 128 2.26 -2.67 11.03
N THR A 129 2.62 -1.53 11.61
CA THR A 129 2.77 -0.28 10.87
C THR A 129 4.09 -0.31 10.11
N TRP A 130 4.06 0.05 8.83
CA TRP A 130 5.20 0.03 7.91
C TRP A 130 5.75 1.44 7.71
N TRP A 131 4.85 2.43 7.60
CA TRP A 131 5.21 3.82 7.47
C TRP A 131 4.97 4.58 8.78
N GLU A 132 6.05 4.98 9.44
CA GLU A 132 6.03 5.67 10.75
C GLU A 132 6.62 7.09 10.71
N GLU A 133 7.25 7.46 9.59
CA GLU A 133 8.04 8.69 9.46
C GLU A 133 7.17 9.95 9.26
N GLY A 134 5.93 9.78 8.79
CA GLY A 134 5.04 10.90 8.40
C GLY A 134 5.27 11.34 6.95
N PHE A 135 4.66 12.45 6.52
CA PHE A 135 5.01 13.07 5.24
C PHE A 135 6.10 14.10 5.50
N ILE A 136 7.13 14.11 4.65
CA ILE A 136 8.12 15.18 4.66
C ILE A 136 7.39 16.46 4.24
N SER A 137 7.45 17.50 5.07
CA SER A 137 6.88 18.79 4.71
C SER A 137 7.62 19.39 3.50
N TRP A 138 6.94 20.19 2.66
CA TRP A 138 7.61 20.89 1.56
C TRP A 138 8.74 21.80 2.06
N ASP A 139 8.61 22.36 3.26
CA ASP A 139 9.64 23.17 3.90
C ASP A 139 10.90 22.32 4.21
N GLU A 140 10.76 21.14 4.84
CA GLU A 140 11.89 20.21 5.07
C GLU A 140 12.49 19.65 3.77
N ALA A 141 11.64 19.34 2.78
CA ALA A 141 12.12 18.90 1.47
C ALA A 141 12.95 20.00 0.78
N SER A 142 12.55 21.27 0.91
CA SER A 142 13.27 22.41 0.34
C SER A 142 14.62 22.66 1.00
N GLU A 143 14.75 22.42 2.31
CA GLU A 143 16.02 22.52 3.05
C GLU A 143 17.01 21.42 2.62
N LEU A 144 16.53 20.21 2.33
CA LEU A 144 17.34 19.08 1.83
C LEU A 144 17.83 19.26 0.39
N ILE A 145 17.15 20.11 -0.40
CA ILE A 145 17.50 20.41 -1.80
C ILE A 145 18.46 21.62 -1.87
N THR A 146 18.85 22.23 -0.75
CA THR A 146 19.88 23.29 -0.80
C THR A 146 21.16 22.72 -1.43
N PRO A 147 21.54 23.18 -2.64
CA PRO A 147 22.77 22.72 -3.24
C PRO A 147 23.90 23.17 -2.33
N ASN A 148 24.77 22.24 -1.90
CA ASN A 148 25.99 22.54 -1.15
C ASN A 148 26.54 23.89 -1.59
N ALA A 149 26.32 24.91 -0.75
CA ALA A 149 26.83 26.23 -1.00
C ALA A 149 28.36 26.11 -0.96
N VAL A 150 28.95 26.48 -2.10
CA VAL A 150 30.37 26.47 -2.46
C VAL A 150 31.29 26.89 -1.33
#